data_AF-A0AAJ7PXE8-F1
#
_entry.id   AF-A0AAJ7PXE8-F1
#
_cell.length_a   1.000
_cell.length_b   1.000
_cell.length_c   1.000
_cell.angle_alpha   90.00
_cell.angle_beta   90.00
_cell.angle_gamma   90.00
#
_symmetry.space_group_name_H-M   'P 1'
#
loop_
_entity.id
_entity.type
_entity.pdbx_description
1 polymer ?
#
loop_
_entity_poly.entity_id
_entity_poly.type
_entity_poly.pdbx_seq_one_letter_code
_entity_poly.pdbx_strand_id
1 'polypeptide(L)'
;GLIKIRGDKCWRDLTCMDYHYETQPVPNPLSYYMHRSPWWFHRFETLSNHFIELIVPFFTFLGRRMCMVNGAIQILFQVVLIVSGNLSFLNWLTIVPSLACFDDASLSFMFRSGGGAKKAVLEIQNEDAAGRTPKPTKGMLIRRVVNISLGILIGFLSIPVVMNLISSRQVMNTSFDPLRIVNTYGAFGSITKERTEVIFQGTLNPDPKDPEAVWEEYQFQCKPGDIYRRPCLISPYHYRLDWLMWFAAFQTYEQSEWVIHIAGRLLSNDSTVLSLLDHNPFQGRDPPRWVRGEHFRYKFSPPGSASAAQGKWWLRKRIGAYFPPVDLEGLRGYFQSRNWPHPHIPPNRS
;
A
#
# COMPACT_ATOMS: atom_id res chain seq x y z
N GLY A 1 10.62 7.74 -7.64
CA GLY A 1 11.85 8.49 -7.40
C GLY A 1 11.60 9.95 -7.07
N LEU A 2 11.21 10.78 -8.03
CA LEU A 2 11.23 12.25 -7.88
C LEU A 2 10.43 12.80 -6.68
N ILE A 3 9.26 12.21 -6.39
CA ILE A 3 8.45 12.60 -5.25
C ILE A 3 9.18 12.43 -3.91
N LYS A 4 10.10 11.47 -3.80
CA LYS A 4 10.87 11.22 -2.56
C LYS A 4 11.89 12.33 -2.34
N ILE A 5 12.69 12.64 -3.36
CA ILE A 5 13.70 13.73 -3.30
C ILE A 5 13.05 15.07 -2.94
N ARG A 6 11.87 15.36 -3.50
CA ARG A 6 11.20 16.65 -3.37
C ARG A 6 10.16 16.70 -2.25
N GLY A 7 9.73 15.56 -1.71
CA GLY A 7 8.67 15.46 -0.73
C GLY A 7 9.14 15.77 0.69
N ASP A 8 9.99 14.91 1.24
CA ASP A 8 10.47 15.04 2.62
C ASP A 8 11.97 15.34 2.68
N LYS A 9 12.39 16.05 3.72
CA LYS A 9 13.81 16.23 4.03
C LYS A 9 14.48 14.89 4.38
N CYS A 10 13.77 13.95 5.02
CA CYS A 10 14.38 12.66 5.39
C CYS A 10 14.94 11.87 4.19
N TRP A 11 14.39 12.05 2.98
CA TRP A 11 14.85 11.34 1.80
C TRP A 11 16.21 11.87 1.35
N ARG A 12 16.41 13.18 1.48
CA ARG A 12 17.68 13.87 1.19
C ARG A 12 18.73 13.64 2.27
N ASP A 13 18.29 13.56 3.53
CA ASP A 13 19.15 13.26 4.68
C ASP A 13 19.45 11.75 4.82
N LEU A 14 18.88 10.90 3.96
CA LEU A 14 19.01 9.44 3.93
C LEU A 14 18.50 8.71 5.19
N THR A 15 17.55 9.31 5.93
CA THR A 15 17.03 8.81 7.22
C THR A 15 15.59 8.29 7.16
N CYS A 16 14.90 8.34 6.01
CA CYS A 16 13.49 7.91 5.96
C CYS A 16 13.29 6.44 6.37
N MET A 17 14.25 5.57 6.07
CA MET A 17 14.16 4.15 6.41
C MET A 17 14.26 3.87 7.92
N ASP A 18 14.78 4.83 8.70
CA ASP A 18 14.78 4.75 10.17
C ASP A 18 13.36 4.72 10.75
N TYR A 19 12.38 5.26 10.01
CA TYR A 19 10.97 5.32 10.44
C TYR A 19 10.08 4.39 9.63
N HIS A 20 10.36 4.23 8.33
CA HIS A 20 9.44 3.64 7.36
C HIS A 20 8.92 2.25 7.75
N TYR A 21 9.78 1.36 8.24
CA TYR A 21 9.39 -0.02 8.56
C TYR A 21 8.33 -0.12 9.66
N GLU A 22 8.36 0.76 10.65
CA GLU A 22 7.36 0.82 11.73
C GLU A 22 6.11 1.57 11.30
N THR A 23 6.26 2.63 10.51
CA THR A 23 5.17 3.57 10.21
C THR A 23 4.42 3.27 8.92
N GLN A 24 4.93 2.38 8.06
CA GLN A 24 4.27 1.95 6.81
C GLN A 24 2.85 1.41 7.04
N PRO A 25 1.93 1.48 6.05
CA PRO A 25 0.50 1.27 6.24
C PRO A 25 0.14 -0.02 6.97
N VAL A 26 0.65 -1.16 6.51
CA VAL A 26 0.52 -2.45 7.17
C VAL A 26 1.89 -3.12 7.19
N PRO A 27 2.64 -3.05 8.30
CA PRO A 27 3.93 -3.71 8.39
C PRO A 27 3.77 -5.23 8.37
N ASN A 28 4.84 -5.94 8.00
CA ASN A 28 4.90 -7.40 8.01
C ASN A 28 5.90 -7.89 9.08
N PRO A 29 6.01 -9.21 9.33
CA PRO A 29 6.94 -9.73 10.33
C PRO A 29 8.40 -9.34 10.07
N LEU A 30 8.82 -9.24 8.82
CA LEU A 30 10.20 -8.88 8.48
C LEU A 30 10.47 -7.40 8.77
N SER A 31 9.48 -6.53 8.55
CA SER A 31 9.58 -5.10 8.87
C SER A 31 9.97 -4.86 10.33
N TYR A 32 9.46 -5.68 11.26
CA TYR A 32 9.81 -5.63 12.68
C TYR A 32 11.32 -5.79 12.93
N TYR A 33 11.95 -6.72 12.21
CA TYR A 33 13.40 -6.96 12.32
C TYR A 33 14.20 -5.91 11.53
N MET A 34 13.76 -5.58 10.31
CA MET A 34 14.45 -4.61 9.47
C MET A 34 14.46 -3.21 10.08
N HIS A 35 13.42 -2.83 10.83
CA HIS A 35 13.39 -1.56 11.58
C HIS A 35 14.55 -1.43 12.60
N ARG A 36 15.17 -2.54 13.00
CA ARG A 36 16.28 -2.56 13.98
C ARG A 36 17.66 -2.63 13.32
N SER A 37 17.71 -2.60 11.99
CA SER A 37 18.96 -2.55 11.26
C SER A 37 19.77 -1.30 11.64
N PRO A 38 21.10 -1.36 11.55
CA PRO A 38 21.94 -0.22 11.90
C PRO A 38 21.74 0.94 10.92
N TRP A 39 21.98 2.17 11.39
CA TRP A 39 21.77 3.40 10.62
C TRP A 39 22.44 3.41 9.24
N TRP A 40 23.62 2.79 9.09
CA TRP A 40 24.34 2.74 7.82
C TRP A 40 23.60 1.89 6.78
N PHE A 41 22.90 0.84 7.22
CA PHE A 41 22.09 -0.01 6.37
C PHE A 41 20.88 0.78 5.85
N HIS A 42 20.19 1.52 6.73
CA HIS A 42 19.07 2.39 6.34
C HIS A 42 19.46 3.50 5.35
N ARG A 43 20.65 4.08 5.51
CA ARG A 43 21.19 5.04 4.52
C ARG A 43 21.47 4.36 3.18
N PHE A 44 22.05 3.17 3.20
CA PHE A 44 22.30 2.37 2.00
C PHE A 44 21.00 2.00 1.28
N GLU A 45 19.97 1.56 2.01
CA GLU A 45 18.64 1.28 1.47
C GLU A 45 18.06 2.53 0.80
N THR A 46 18.14 3.68 1.46
CA THR A 46 17.64 4.94 0.92
C THR A 46 18.39 5.35 -0.35
N LEU A 47 19.72 5.24 -0.37
CA LEU A 47 20.52 5.52 -1.56
C LEU A 47 20.21 4.56 -2.71
N SER A 48 20.09 3.27 -2.41
CA SER A 48 19.71 2.23 -3.38
C SER A 48 18.34 2.52 -3.98
N ASN A 49 17.38 2.96 -3.16
CA ASN A 49 16.05 3.39 -3.61
C ASN A 49 16.15 4.54 -4.62
N HIS A 50 16.94 5.57 -4.32
CA HIS A 50 17.17 6.68 -5.26
C HIS A 50 17.81 6.20 -6.57
N PHE A 51 18.84 5.37 -6.49
CA PHE A 51 19.51 4.83 -7.67
C PHE A 51 18.54 4.02 -8.55
N ILE A 52 17.79 3.10 -7.96
CA ILE A 52 16.87 2.21 -8.69
C ILE A 52 15.66 2.95 -9.25
N GLU A 53 15.14 3.96 -8.55
CA GLU A 53 13.96 4.69 -9.03
C GLU A 53 14.27 5.88 -9.95
N LEU A 54 15.52 6.35 -10.01
CA LEU A 54 15.88 7.53 -10.80
C LEU A 54 16.91 7.26 -11.88
N ILE A 55 17.85 6.33 -11.69
CA ILE A 55 18.93 6.09 -12.65
C ILE A 55 18.64 4.84 -13.47
N VAL A 56 18.32 3.74 -12.81
CA VAL A 56 18.10 2.43 -13.45
C VAL A 56 17.02 2.45 -14.56
N PRO A 57 15.90 3.21 -14.47
CA PRO A 57 14.92 3.24 -15.56
C PRO A 57 15.51 3.70 -16.90
N PHE A 58 16.54 4.56 -16.88
CA PHE A 58 17.20 5.03 -18.10
C PHE A 58 18.03 3.94 -18.79
N PHE A 59 18.36 2.85 -18.11
CA PHE A 59 19.07 1.71 -18.72
C PHE A 59 18.23 1.04 -19.82
N THR A 60 16.91 1.24 -19.82
CA THR A 60 16.01 0.86 -20.93
C THR A 60 16.48 1.39 -22.28
N PHE A 61 17.12 2.58 -22.30
CA PHE A 61 17.56 3.24 -23.52
C PHE A 61 19.03 2.95 -23.88
N LEU A 62 19.78 2.22 -23.03
CA LEU A 62 21.22 1.94 -23.22
C LEU A 62 21.49 0.61 -23.94
N GLY A 63 20.58 0.20 -24.82
CA GLY A 63 20.66 -1.04 -25.60
C GLY A 63 20.12 -2.29 -24.89
N ARG A 64 20.15 -3.42 -25.61
CA ARG A 64 19.46 -4.66 -25.22
C ARG A 64 19.91 -5.22 -23.86
N ARG A 65 21.24 -5.31 -23.64
CA ARG A 65 21.80 -5.86 -22.40
C ARG A 65 21.41 -5.02 -21.19
N MET A 66 21.51 -3.70 -21.29
CA MET A 66 21.16 -2.78 -20.20
C MET A 66 19.65 -2.75 -19.92
N CYS A 67 18.81 -2.91 -20.95
CA CYS A 67 17.37 -3.06 -20.77
C CYS A 67 17.04 -4.33 -19.95
N MET A 68 17.68 -5.47 -20.23
CA MET A 68 17.51 -6.67 -19.40
C MET A 68 17.99 -6.47 -17.96
N VAL A 69 19.13 -5.78 -17.77
CA VAL A 69 19.63 -5.41 -16.44
C VAL A 69 18.63 -4.51 -15.69
N ASN A 70 18.02 -3.53 -16.36
CA ASN A 70 16.93 -2.73 -15.79
C ASN A 70 15.79 -3.62 -15.31
N GLY A 71 15.26 -4.48 -16.18
CA GLY A 71 14.17 -5.40 -15.84
C GLY A 71 14.50 -6.25 -14.63
N ALA A 72 15.70 -6.82 -14.57
CA ALA A 72 16.14 -7.67 -13.46
C ALA A 72 16.26 -6.89 -12.15
N ILE A 73 16.86 -5.70 -12.18
CA ILE A 73 17.00 -4.85 -10.99
C ILE A 73 15.62 -4.37 -10.50
N GLN A 74 14.72 -3.96 -11.40
CA GLN A 74 13.37 -3.55 -11.03
C GLN A 74 12.58 -4.70 -10.39
N ILE A 75 12.63 -5.90 -10.98
CA ILE A 75 11.97 -7.09 -10.39
C ILE A 75 12.54 -7.41 -9.02
N LEU A 76 13.87 -7.46 -8.89
CA LEU A 76 14.53 -7.73 -7.63
C LEU A 76 14.14 -6.68 -6.57
N PHE A 77 14.12 -5.40 -6.94
CA PHE A 77 13.71 -4.33 -6.06
C PHE A 77 12.25 -4.49 -5.59
N GLN A 78 11.32 -4.82 -6.50
CA GLN A 78 9.94 -5.07 -6.13
C GLN A 78 9.79 -6.31 -5.22
N VAL A 79 10.57 -7.38 -5.46
CA VAL A 79 10.58 -8.57 -4.59
C VAL A 79 11.08 -8.22 -3.20
N VAL A 80 12.14 -7.42 -3.07
CA VAL A 80 12.63 -6.93 -1.78
C VAL A 80 11.54 -6.13 -1.05
N LEU A 81 10.82 -5.24 -1.75
CA LEU A 81 9.71 -4.48 -1.17
C LEU A 81 8.53 -5.36 -0.73
N ILE A 82 8.19 -6.40 -1.49
CA ILE A 82 7.16 -7.39 -1.12
C ILE A 82 7.55 -8.14 0.15
N VAL A 83 8.83 -8.50 0.26
CA VAL A 83 9.36 -9.25 1.40
C VAL A 83 9.49 -8.36 2.63
N SER A 84 9.82 -7.07 2.47
CA SER A 84 10.08 -6.14 3.57
C SER A 84 8.85 -5.38 4.09
N GLY A 85 7.73 -5.37 3.36
CA GLY A 85 6.48 -4.73 3.78
C GLY A 85 5.24 -5.23 3.03
N ASN A 86 4.04 -4.81 3.44
CA ASN A 86 2.82 -5.11 2.69
C ASN A 86 2.36 -3.89 1.88
N LEU A 87 2.91 -3.71 0.67
CA LEU A 87 2.45 -2.68 -0.28
C LEU A 87 1.40 -3.23 -1.27
N SER A 88 0.80 -4.38 -0.93
CA SER A 88 -0.28 -5.01 -1.69
C SER A 88 0.08 -5.29 -3.16
N PHE A 89 -0.87 -5.20 -4.09
CA PHE A 89 -0.70 -5.51 -5.51
C PHE A 89 0.17 -4.50 -6.27
N LEU A 90 0.57 -3.37 -5.66
CA LEU A 90 1.34 -2.31 -6.34
C LEU A 90 2.71 -2.79 -6.82
N ASN A 91 3.42 -3.58 -6.01
CA ASN A 91 4.71 -4.13 -6.43
C ASN A 91 4.55 -5.09 -7.61
N TRP A 92 3.49 -5.92 -7.57
CA TRP A 92 3.18 -6.87 -8.63
C TRP A 92 2.85 -6.18 -9.94
N LEU A 93 2.07 -5.09 -9.91
CA LEU A 93 1.82 -4.26 -11.10
C LEU A 93 3.09 -3.61 -11.65
N THR A 94 4.09 -3.35 -10.81
CA THR A 94 5.37 -2.78 -11.24
C THR A 94 6.30 -3.86 -11.84
N ILE A 95 6.16 -5.12 -11.40
CA ILE A 95 6.88 -6.27 -11.97
C ILE A 95 6.43 -6.53 -13.41
N VAL A 96 5.13 -6.46 -13.70
CA VAL A 96 4.57 -6.77 -15.04
C VAL A 96 5.27 -6.03 -16.20
N PRO A 97 5.39 -4.69 -16.21
CA PRO A 97 6.09 -3.98 -17.28
C PRO A 97 7.60 -4.28 -17.29
N SER A 98 8.19 -4.63 -16.14
CA SER A 98 9.60 -5.02 -16.06
C SER A 98 9.89 -6.35 -16.78
N LEU A 99 8.89 -7.25 -16.87
CA LEU A 99 9.01 -8.48 -17.66
C LEU A 99 9.19 -8.20 -19.16
N ALA A 100 8.64 -7.10 -19.68
CA ALA A 100 8.80 -6.71 -21.08
C ALA A 100 10.23 -6.28 -21.44
N CYS A 101 11.12 -6.14 -20.45
CA CYS A 101 12.54 -5.87 -20.68
C CYS A 101 13.30 -7.12 -21.15
N PHE A 102 12.76 -8.33 -20.95
CA PHE A 102 13.41 -9.59 -21.32
C PHE A 102 12.96 -10.07 -22.70
N ASP A 103 13.82 -10.85 -23.36
CA ASP A 103 13.54 -11.43 -24.66
C ASP A 103 13.23 -12.92 -24.49
N ASP A 104 12.69 -13.51 -25.55
CA ASP A 104 12.28 -14.91 -25.54
C ASP A 104 13.44 -15.85 -25.23
N ALA A 105 14.69 -15.49 -25.58
CA ALA A 105 15.90 -16.23 -25.20
C ALA A 105 16.08 -16.26 -23.68
N SER A 106 16.04 -15.09 -23.05
CA SER A 106 16.25 -14.93 -21.62
C SER A 106 15.14 -15.58 -20.79
N LEU A 107 13.93 -15.64 -21.34
CA LEU A 107 12.77 -16.27 -20.72
C LEU A 107 12.61 -17.75 -21.09
N SER A 108 13.47 -18.30 -21.96
CA SER A 108 13.37 -19.66 -22.48
C SER A 108 13.40 -20.74 -21.38
N PHE A 109 14.00 -20.45 -20.22
CA PHE A 109 14.06 -21.36 -19.08
C PHE A 109 12.69 -21.61 -18.43
N MET A 110 11.73 -20.68 -18.56
CA MET A 110 10.37 -20.85 -18.02
C MET A 110 9.53 -21.82 -18.86
N PHE A 111 9.94 -22.09 -20.09
CA PHE A 111 9.27 -23.03 -20.98
C PHE A 111 9.92 -24.41 -20.87
N ARG A 112 9.10 -25.47 -20.77
CA ARG A 112 9.58 -26.86 -20.66
C ARG A 112 10.57 -27.19 -21.79
N SER A 113 11.66 -27.88 -21.44
CA SER A 113 12.74 -28.19 -22.38
C SER A 113 12.32 -29.10 -23.56
N GLY A 114 11.18 -29.78 -23.46
CA GLY A 114 10.57 -30.57 -24.55
C GLY A 114 9.41 -29.87 -25.27
N GLY A 115 9.09 -28.62 -24.93
CA GLY A 115 8.02 -27.85 -25.58
C GLY A 115 8.48 -27.24 -26.90
N GLY A 116 7.60 -27.25 -27.91
CA GLY A 116 7.87 -26.68 -29.24
C GLY A 116 8.29 -25.20 -29.22
N ALA A 117 7.84 -24.43 -28.22
CA ALA A 117 8.16 -23.00 -28.09
C ALA A 117 9.67 -22.74 -27.92
N LYS A 118 10.36 -23.52 -27.08
CA LYS A 118 11.81 -23.35 -26.86
C LYS A 118 12.61 -23.64 -28.13
N LYS A 119 12.21 -24.68 -28.87
CA LYS A 119 12.82 -25.05 -30.15
C LYS A 119 12.58 -23.98 -31.22
N ALA A 120 11.35 -23.48 -31.32
CA ALA A 120 10.99 -22.42 -32.27
C ALA A 120 11.75 -21.11 -32.02
N VAL A 121 11.91 -20.71 -30.76
CA VAL A 121 12.70 -19.50 -30.40
C VAL A 121 14.18 -19.66 -30.78
N LEU A 122 14.77 -20.83 -30.49
CA LEU A 122 16.15 -21.14 -30.87
C LEU A 122 16.35 -21.15 -32.40
N GLU A 123 15.39 -21.69 -33.15
CA GLU A 123 15.43 -21.68 -34.61
C GLU A 123 15.38 -20.25 -35.17
N ILE A 124 14.45 -19.41 -34.70
CA ILE A 124 14.35 -17.99 -35.09
C ILE A 124 15.66 -17.25 -34.81
N GLN A 125 16.25 -17.46 -33.62
CA GLN A 125 17.51 -16.81 -33.25
C GLN A 125 18.71 -17.27 -34.09
N ASN A 126 18.76 -18.56 -34.44
CA ASN A 126 19.80 -19.09 -35.33
C ASN A 126 19.65 -18.55 -36.75
N GLU A 127 18.42 -18.40 -37.24
CA GLU A 127 18.13 -17.79 -38.55
C GLU A 127 18.52 -16.31 -38.58
N ASP A 128 18.19 -15.55 -37.54
CA ASP A 128 18.59 -14.15 -37.38
C ASP A 128 20.13 -14.01 -37.30
N ALA A 129 20.81 -14.87 -36.53
CA ALA A 129 22.27 -14.90 -36.44
C ALA A 129 22.94 -15.28 -37.78
N ALA A 130 22.26 -16.08 -38.60
CA ALA A 130 22.68 -16.41 -39.96
C ALA A 130 22.33 -15.31 -40.99
N GLY A 131 21.78 -14.17 -40.55
CA GLY A 131 21.42 -13.04 -41.41
C GLY A 131 20.17 -13.25 -42.26
N ARG A 132 19.40 -14.31 -41.99
CA ARG A 132 18.19 -14.68 -42.74
C ARG A 132 16.96 -14.02 -42.11
N THR A 133 16.81 -12.73 -42.35
CA THR A 133 15.61 -12.01 -41.88
C THR A 133 14.42 -12.29 -42.79
N PRO A 134 13.22 -12.59 -42.24
CA PRO A 134 12.03 -12.81 -43.05
C PRO A 134 11.62 -11.54 -43.80
N LYS A 135 11.10 -11.70 -45.02
CA LYS A 135 10.64 -10.57 -45.84
C LYS A 135 9.53 -9.78 -45.12
N PRO A 136 9.55 -8.44 -45.19
CA PRO A 136 8.54 -7.61 -44.54
C PRO A 136 7.13 -7.91 -45.09
N THR A 137 6.24 -8.45 -44.26
CA THR A 137 4.82 -8.67 -44.58
C THR A 137 4.00 -7.41 -44.34
N LYS A 138 2.84 -7.29 -44.99
CA LYS A 138 1.88 -6.18 -44.77
C LYS A 138 1.50 -6.02 -43.29
N GLY A 139 1.34 -7.14 -42.58
CA GLY A 139 1.04 -7.14 -41.14
C GLY A 139 2.16 -6.53 -40.30
N MET A 140 3.44 -6.81 -40.62
CA MET A 140 4.57 -6.18 -39.92
C MET A 140 4.64 -4.68 -40.18
N LEU A 141 4.33 -4.22 -41.40
CA LEU A 141 4.27 -2.80 -41.70
C LEU A 141 3.16 -2.10 -40.91
N ILE A 142 1.95 -2.67 -40.88
CA ILE A 142 0.82 -2.13 -40.10
C ILE A 142 1.21 -2.05 -38.61
N ARG A 143 1.77 -3.12 -38.04
CA ARG A 143 2.23 -3.13 -36.65
C ARG A 143 3.28 -2.04 -36.38
N ARG A 144 4.22 -1.84 -37.31
CA ARG A 144 5.24 -0.80 -37.19
C ARG A 144 4.62 0.60 -37.19
N VAL A 145 3.67 0.87 -38.09
CA VAL A 145 2.95 2.15 -38.14
C VAL A 145 2.18 2.37 -36.83
N VAL A 146 1.39 1.40 -36.38
CA VAL A 146 0.63 1.49 -35.12
C VAL A 146 1.55 1.77 -33.93
N ASN A 147 2.67 1.05 -33.80
CA ASN A 147 3.62 1.26 -32.70
C ASN A 147 4.25 2.65 -32.73
N ILE A 148 4.62 3.15 -33.91
CA ILE A 148 5.19 4.50 -34.06
C ILE A 148 4.13 5.54 -33.73
N SER A 149 2.91 5.42 -34.24
CA SER A 149 1.80 6.34 -33.95
C SER A 149 1.48 6.37 -32.45
N LEU A 150 1.43 5.20 -31.79
CA LEU A 150 1.24 5.12 -30.34
C LEU A 150 2.39 5.76 -29.57
N GLY A 151 3.63 5.54 -30.00
CA GLY A 151 4.81 6.18 -29.41
C GLY A 151 4.78 7.71 -29.53
N ILE A 152 4.39 8.24 -30.68
CA ILE A 152 4.21 9.69 -30.90
C ILE A 152 3.11 10.23 -29.99
N LEU A 153 1.96 9.55 -29.92
CA LEU A 153 0.85 9.95 -29.04
C LEU A 153 1.28 10.00 -27.57
N ILE A 154 1.94 8.94 -27.07
CA ILE A 154 2.44 8.91 -25.69
C ILE A 154 3.49 10.01 -25.46
N GLY A 155 4.39 10.24 -26.42
CA GLY A 155 5.38 11.32 -26.36
C GLY A 155 4.72 12.69 -26.24
N PHE A 156 3.70 12.96 -27.05
CA PHE A 156 2.92 14.20 -26.99
C PHE A 156 2.19 14.37 -25.65
N LEU A 157 1.47 13.34 -25.19
CA LEU A 157 0.78 13.34 -23.90
C LEU A 157 1.73 13.46 -22.71
N SER A 158 3.00 13.07 -22.87
CA SER A 158 4.03 13.20 -21.83
C SER A 158 4.56 14.62 -21.66
N ILE A 159 4.38 15.52 -22.64
CA ILE A 159 4.89 16.91 -22.57
C ILE A 159 4.41 17.65 -21.31
N PRO A 160 3.10 17.80 -21.02
CA PRO A 160 2.64 18.50 -19.82
C PRO A 160 3.11 17.82 -18.52
N VAL A 161 3.19 16.49 -18.52
CA VAL A 161 3.65 15.70 -17.39
C VAL A 161 5.12 15.97 -17.10
N VAL A 162 5.98 15.91 -18.12
CA VAL A 162 7.43 16.18 -17.99
C VAL A 162 7.68 17.64 -17.59
N MET A 163 6.96 18.59 -18.19
CA MET A 163 7.04 20.00 -17.78
C MET A 163 6.70 20.18 -16.29
N ASN A 164 5.67 19.50 -15.80
CA ASN A 164 5.33 19.49 -14.38
C ASN A 164 6.40 18.81 -13.51
N LEU A 165 6.97 17.68 -13.95
CA LEU A 165 8.02 16.98 -13.19
C LEU A 165 9.31 17.80 -13.08
N ILE A 166 9.65 18.60 -14.09
CA ILE A 166 10.83 19.49 -14.08
C ILE A 166 10.55 20.77 -13.28
N SER A 167 9.31 21.26 -13.30
CA SER A 167 8.88 22.47 -12.57
C SER A 167 9.28 22.47 -11.09
N SER A 168 9.59 23.65 -10.56
CA SER A 168 9.85 23.86 -9.13
C SER A 168 8.60 23.66 -8.27
N ARG A 169 7.40 23.80 -8.86
CA ARG A 169 6.10 23.58 -8.22
C ARG A 169 5.44 22.29 -8.73
N GLN A 170 6.20 21.21 -8.73
CA GLN A 170 5.71 19.91 -9.18
C GLN A 170 4.47 19.46 -8.40
N VAL A 171 3.44 19.06 -9.13
CA VAL A 171 2.22 18.47 -8.59
C VAL A 171 2.21 16.96 -8.87
N MET A 172 1.98 16.16 -7.84
CA MET A 172 1.89 14.70 -7.91
C MET A 172 0.45 14.23 -7.75
N ASN A 173 0.15 13.02 -8.21
CA ASN A 173 -1.20 12.42 -8.16
C ASN A 173 -2.24 13.27 -8.91
N THR A 174 -1.85 13.82 -10.07
CA THR A 174 -2.67 14.72 -10.88
C THR A 174 -2.83 14.20 -12.29
N SER A 175 -4.04 14.38 -12.85
CA SER A 175 -4.33 14.07 -14.25
C SER A 175 -4.22 15.30 -15.13
N PHE A 176 -3.61 15.13 -16.31
CA PHE A 176 -3.35 16.23 -17.26
C PHE A 176 -4.26 16.19 -18.49
N ASP A 177 -5.08 15.15 -18.62
CA ASP A 177 -5.95 14.90 -19.77
C ASP A 177 -7.26 14.20 -19.32
N PRO A 178 -8.40 14.40 -20.01
CA PRO A 178 -9.67 13.76 -19.67
C PRO A 178 -9.64 12.23 -19.66
N LEU A 179 -8.85 11.61 -20.55
CA LEU A 179 -8.70 10.15 -20.66
C LEU A 179 -7.68 9.60 -19.66
N ARG A 180 -6.92 10.46 -18.98
CA ARG A 180 -5.98 10.10 -17.91
C ARG A 180 -4.94 9.05 -18.34
N ILE A 181 -4.46 9.11 -19.58
CA ILE A 181 -3.54 8.12 -20.15
C ILE A 181 -2.11 8.26 -19.58
N VAL A 182 -1.59 9.49 -19.46
CA VAL A 182 -0.26 9.79 -18.90
C VAL A 182 -0.42 10.82 -17.79
N ASN A 183 -0.03 10.46 -16.56
CA ASN A 183 -0.24 11.28 -15.37
C ASN A 183 0.96 11.21 -14.43
N THR A 184 0.98 12.04 -13.39
CA THR A 184 1.92 11.89 -12.28
C THR A 184 1.32 11.07 -11.16
N TYR A 185 2.04 10.05 -10.69
CA TYR A 185 1.68 9.27 -9.50
C TYR A 185 2.88 9.19 -8.55
N GLY A 186 2.62 9.32 -7.26
CA GLY A 186 3.64 9.19 -6.25
C GLY A 186 3.08 8.75 -4.91
N ALA A 187 3.74 7.74 -4.35
CA ALA A 187 3.48 7.24 -3.02
C ALA A 187 4.71 7.51 -2.13
N PHE A 188 4.48 7.65 -0.83
CA PHE A 188 5.55 7.78 0.18
C PHE A 188 6.53 8.94 -0.07
N GLY A 189 6.05 10.05 -0.63
CA GLY A 189 6.82 11.29 -0.74
C GLY A 189 7.19 11.86 0.63
N SER A 190 6.28 11.73 1.59
CA SER A 190 6.45 12.08 3.00
C SER A 190 6.33 10.83 3.87
N ILE A 191 7.15 10.76 4.93
CA ILE A 191 7.18 9.62 5.84
C ILE A 191 6.81 10.10 7.24
N THR A 192 5.80 9.44 7.81
CA THR A 192 5.40 9.63 9.20
C THR A 192 6.48 9.09 10.13
N LYS A 193 6.82 9.85 11.17
CA LYS A 193 7.88 9.50 12.15
C LYS A 193 7.34 8.76 13.37
N GLU A 194 6.02 8.79 13.57
CA GLU A 194 5.34 8.08 14.64
C GLU A 194 4.22 7.23 14.05
N ARG A 195 4.06 6.01 14.55
CA ARG A 195 2.90 5.17 14.25
C ARG A 195 1.79 5.51 15.23
N THR A 196 0.67 6.02 14.72
CA THR A 196 -0.55 6.19 15.51
C THR A 196 -1.68 5.35 14.91
N GLU A 197 -2.63 4.99 15.74
CA GLU A 197 -3.73 4.09 15.41
C GLU A 197 -5.02 4.53 16.09
N VAL A 198 -6.12 4.47 15.35
CA VAL A 198 -7.46 4.60 15.90
C VAL A 198 -7.99 3.20 16.24
N ILE A 199 -8.41 3.01 17.48
CA ILE A 199 -8.99 1.78 18.00
C ILE A 199 -10.46 2.03 18.31
N PHE A 200 -11.34 1.29 17.63
CA PHE A 200 -12.76 1.32 17.93
C PHE A 200 -13.03 0.49 19.19
N GLN A 201 -13.79 1.07 20.10
CA GLN A 201 -14.23 0.42 21.33
C GLN A 201 -15.74 0.51 21.46
N GLY A 202 -16.38 -0.57 21.90
CA GLY A 202 -17.79 -0.57 22.26
C GLY A 202 -17.99 -0.85 23.75
N THR A 203 -19.14 -0.44 24.30
CA THR A 203 -19.55 -0.83 25.65
C THR A 203 -21.05 -1.09 25.73
N LEU A 204 -21.46 -1.98 26.62
CA LEU A 204 -22.85 -2.22 26.99
C LEU A 204 -23.31 -1.32 28.15
N ASN A 205 -22.40 -0.59 28.79
CA ASN A 205 -22.74 0.26 29.93
C ASN A 205 -23.74 1.35 29.51
N PRO A 206 -24.74 1.67 30.37
CA PRO A 206 -25.69 2.74 30.07
C PRO A 206 -25.04 4.13 30.01
N ASP A 207 -24.12 4.42 30.94
CA ASP A 207 -23.39 5.68 30.98
C ASP A 207 -21.97 5.51 30.41
N PRO A 208 -21.61 6.20 29.30
CA PRO A 208 -20.29 6.09 28.70
C PRO A 208 -19.19 6.81 29.52
N LYS A 209 -19.57 7.61 30.52
CA LYS A 209 -18.64 8.32 31.42
C LYS A 209 -18.38 7.60 32.73
N ASP A 210 -19.08 6.49 32.97
CA ASP A 210 -18.85 5.66 34.15
C ASP A 210 -17.38 5.16 34.18
N PRO A 211 -16.60 5.45 35.24
CA PRO A 211 -15.23 4.97 35.37
C PRO A 211 -15.09 3.45 35.34
N GLU A 212 -16.14 2.72 35.76
CA GLU A 212 -16.17 1.26 35.77
C GLU A 212 -16.67 0.67 34.43
N ALA A 213 -16.94 1.52 33.43
CA ALA A 213 -17.37 1.05 32.12
C ALA A 213 -16.30 0.21 31.43
N VAL A 214 -16.67 -1.04 31.12
CA VAL A 214 -15.82 -1.94 30.34
C VAL A 214 -15.98 -1.59 28.87
N TRP A 215 -14.87 -1.15 28.27
CA TRP A 215 -14.77 -0.84 26.84
C TRP A 215 -14.00 -1.95 26.13
N GLU A 216 -14.68 -2.65 25.22
CA GLU A 216 -14.13 -3.79 24.49
C GLU A 216 -13.69 -3.37 23.08
N GLU A 217 -12.51 -3.84 22.64
CA GLU A 217 -11.89 -3.39 21.39
C GLU A 217 -12.30 -4.25 20.19
N TYR A 218 -12.73 -3.61 19.11
CA TYR A 218 -12.83 -4.26 17.80
C TYR A 218 -11.43 -4.47 17.21
N GLN A 219 -11.17 -5.66 16.66
CA GLN A 219 -9.90 -5.94 15.97
C GLN A 219 -10.11 -5.99 14.47
N PHE A 220 -9.19 -5.36 13.76
CA PHE A 220 -9.12 -5.37 12.30
C PHE A 220 -8.29 -6.56 11.82
N GLN A 221 -8.27 -6.82 10.51
CA GLN A 221 -7.63 -8.01 9.95
C GLN A 221 -6.11 -8.00 10.12
N CYS A 222 -5.44 -6.90 9.78
CA CYS A 222 -3.99 -6.86 9.68
C CYS A 222 -3.34 -5.58 10.19
N LYS A 223 -4.07 -4.46 10.33
CA LYS A 223 -3.48 -3.25 10.92
C LYS A 223 -3.08 -3.51 12.38
N PRO A 224 -2.10 -2.77 12.92
CA PRO A 224 -1.77 -2.81 14.35
C PRO A 224 -3.02 -2.56 15.22
N GLY A 225 -3.19 -3.41 16.23
CA GLY A 225 -4.32 -3.40 17.15
C GLY A 225 -3.88 -4.03 18.47
N ASP A 226 -4.26 -5.29 18.70
CA ASP A 226 -3.69 -6.10 19.77
C ASP A 226 -2.15 -6.10 19.76
N ILE A 227 -1.55 -5.86 20.93
CA ILE A 227 -0.10 -5.78 21.10
C ILE A 227 0.61 -7.13 21.01
N TYR A 228 -0.12 -8.23 21.18
CA TYR A 228 0.39 -9.59 21.05
C TYR A 228 0.28 -10.11 19.61
N ARG A 229 -0.46 -9.42 18.75
CA ARG A 229 -0.61 -9.80 17.35
C ARG A 229 0.70 -9.58 16.59
N ARG A 230 1.23 -10.67 16.02
CA ARG A 230 2.30 -10.61 15.03
C ARG A 230 1.79 -9.88 13.77
N PRO A 231 2.56 -8.95 13.18
CA PRO A 231 2.20 -8.33 11.90
C PRO A 231 1.90 -9.36 10.82
N CYS A 232 0.95 -9.08 9.93
CA CYS A 232 0.48 -10.06 8.95
C CYS A 232 1.33 -10.07 7.66
N LEU A 233 1.31 -11.18 6.93
CA LEU A 233 1.82 -11.26 5.57
C LEU A 233 0.62 -11.37 4.62
N ILE A 234 0.36 -10.32 3.85
CA ILE A 234 -0.87 -10.23 3.05
C ILE A 234 -0.64 -9.97 1.56
N SER A 235 0.58 -9.69 1.11
CA SER A 235 0.87 -9.51 -0.32
C SER A 235 0.49 -10.77 -1.12
N PRO A 236 -0.21 -10.68 -2.28
CA PRO A 236 -0.60 -9.49 -3.04
C PRO A 236 -1.93 -8.83 -2.61
N TYR A 237 -2.63 -9.39 -1.63
CA TYR A 237 -3.95 -8.94 -1.18
C TYR A 237 -3.92 -7.54 -0.54
N HIS A 238 -5.10 -6.90 -0.45
CA HIS A 238 -5.29 -5.55 0.08
C HIS A 238 -6.48 -5.50 1.04
N TYR A 239 -6.25 -5.45 2.35
CA TYR A 239 -7.31 -5.10 3.30
C TYR A 239 -7.55 -3.59 3.26
N ARG A 240 -8.51 -3.18 2.42
CA ARG A 240 -8.75 -1.76 2.12
C ARG A 240 -9.16 -0.95 3.33
N LEU A 241 -9.96 -1.54 4.23
CA LEU A 241 -10.37 -0.85 5.46
C LEU A 241 -9.16 -0.60 6.37
N ASP A 242 -8.34 -1.61 6.63
CA ASP A 242 -7.09 -1.50 7.41
C ASP A 242 -6.15 -0.43 6.87
N TRP A 243 -5.98 -0.38 5.54
CA TRP A 243 -5.18 0.64 4.89
C TRP A 243 -5.79 2.04 5.01
N LEU A 244 -7.11 2.18 4.91
CA LEU A 244 -7.78 3.47 5.09
C LEU A 244 -7.71 3.95 6.55
N MET A 245 -7.76 3.04 7.52
CA MET A 245 -7.57 3.36 8.94
C MET A 245 -6.18 3.93 9.23
N TRP A 246 -5.14 3.47 8.51
CA TRP A 246 -3.81 4.09 8.59
C TRP A 246 -3.85 5.57 8.20
N PHE A 247 -4.54 5.94 7.12
CA PHE A 247 -4.71 7.34 6.75
C PHE A 247 -5.53 8.12 7.78
N ALA A 248 -6.63 7.52 8.28
CA ALA A 248 -7.50 8.16 9.27
C ALA A 248 -6.74 8.52 10.55
N ALA A 249 -5.78 7.70 10.98
CA ALA A 249 -4.99 7.96 12.18
C ALA A 249 -4.14 9.25 12.12
N PHE A 250 -3.87 9.79 10.93
CA PHE A 250 -3.17 11.08 10.74
C PHE A 250 -4.10 12.26 10.51
N GLN A 251 -5.39 12.00 10.35
CA GLN A 251 -6.43 12.99 10.07
C GLN A 251 -7.37 13.12 11.26
N THR A 252 -8.26 14.11 11.23
CA THR A 252 -9.36 14.16 12.21
C THR A 252 -10.57 13.37 11.72
N TYR A 253 -11.48 13.01 12.62
CA TYR A 253 -12.69 12.28 12.25
C TYR A 253 -13.62 13.13 11.35
N GLU A 254 -13.51 14.46 11.37
CA GLU A 254 -14.22 15.37 10.46
C GLU A 254 -13.67 15.32 9.04
N GLN A 255 -12.37 15.05 8.87
CA GLN A 255 -11.77 14.83 7.54
C GLN A 255 -12.03 13.41 7.02
N SER A 256 -12.18 12.45 7.95
CA SER A 256 -12.47 11.04 7.69
C SER A 256 -13.86 10.65 8.19
N GLU A 257 -14.90 11.35 7.72
CA GLU A 257 -16.30 11.18 8.19
C GLU A 257 -16.82 9.74 8.09
N TRP A 258 -16.27 8.95 7.17
CA TRP A 258 -16.56 7.52 7.02
C TRP A 258 -16.24 6.69 8.28
N VAL A 259 -15.35 7.17 9.15
CA VAL A 259 -15.05 6.54 10.46
C VAL A 259 -16.28 6.60 11.37
N ILE A 260 -17.02 7.71 11.37
CA ILE A 260 -18.28 7.84 12.12
C ILE A 260 -19.39 7.00 11.48
N HIS A 261 -19.39 6.88 10.15
CA HIS A 261 -20.30 5.96 9.47
C HIS A 261 -20.07 4.51 9.95
N ILE A 262 -18.82 4.06 10.05
CA ILE A 262 -18.46 2.76 10.62
C ILE A 262 -18.92 2.65 12.07
N ALA A 263 -18.67 3.66 12.91
CA ALA A 263 -19.12 3.65 14.32
C ALA A 263 -20.64 3.43 14.43
N GLY A 264 -21.43 4.15 13.63
CA GLY A 264 -22.89 3.95 13.57
C GLY A 264 -23.30 2.54 13.14
N ARG A 265 -22.56 1.94 12.20
CA ARG A 265 -22.82 0.57 11.73
C ARG A 265 -22.40 -0.50 12.75
N LEU A 266 -21.37 -0.23 13.56
CA LEU A 266 -20.98 -1.10 14.69
C LEU A 266 -22.04 -1.08 15.79
N LEU A 267 -22.63 0.09 16.08
CA LEU A 267 -23.76 0.24 17.02
C LEU A 267 -25.01 -0.56 16.60
N SER A 268 -25.18 -0.85 15.31
CA SER A 268 -26.28 -1.68 14.81
C SER A 268 -25.88 -3.13 14.54
N ASN A 269 -24.66 -3.56 14.89
CA ASN A 269 -24.11 -4.88 14.58
C ASN A 269 -24.21 -5.25 13.08
N ASP A 270 -23.95 -4.30 12.18
CA ASP A 270 -24.11 -4.47 10.73
C ASP A 270 -23.12 -5.50 10.18
N SER A 271 -23.63 -6.60 9.61
CA SER A 271 -22.82 -7.72 9.12
C SER A 271 -21.84 -7.32 8.00
N THR A 272 -22.15 -6.28 7.23
CA THR A 272 -21.29 -5.81 6.14
C THR A 272 -20.01 -5.23 6.71
N VAL A 273 -20.12 -4.36 7.72
CA VAL A 273 -18.95 -3.77 8.38
C VAL A 273 -18.21 -4.81 9.21
N LEU A 274 -18.94 -5.67 9.92
CA LEU A 274 -18.34 -6.71 10.75
C LEU A 274 -17.55 -7.74 9.92
N SER A 275 -17.96 -8.04 8.69
CA SER A 275 -17.20 -8.92 7.78
C SER A 275 -15.82 -8.37 7.37
N LEU A 276 -15.58 -7.07 7.57
CA LEU A 276 -14.29 -6.42 7.31
C LEU A 276 -13.38 -6.43 8.54
N LEU A 277 -13.88 -6.86 9.69
CA LEU A 277 -13.16 -6.94 10.96
C LEU A 277 -12.77 -8.40 11.24
N ASP A 278 -11.76 -8.58 12.07
CA ASP A 278 -11.30 -9.89 12.52
C ASP A 278 -12.01 -10.35 13.80
N HIS A 279 -12.21 -9.42 14.73
CA HIS A 279 -12.87 -9.71 15.99
C HIS A 279 -13.93 -8.67 16.31
N ASN A 280 -15.16 -9.15 16.54
CA ASN A 280 -16.26 -8.41 17.13
C ASN A 280 -16.45 -8.87 18.58
N PRO A 281 -16.16 -8.03 19.58
CA PRO A 281 -16.38 -8.42 20.98
C PRO A 281 -17.85 -8.70 21.28
N PHE A 282 -18.80 -8.10 20.56
CA PHE A 282 -20.25 -8.27 20.77
C PHE A 282 -20.87 -9.41 19.94
N GLN A 283 -20.04 -10.28 19.36
CA GLN A 283 -20.54 -11.41 18.59
C GLN A 283 -21.37 -12.35 19.49
N GLY A 284 -22.62 -12.62 19.08
CA GLY A 284 -23.55 -13.45 19.85
C GLY A 284 -24.10 -12.79 21.12
N ARG A 285 -23.85 -11.48 21.32
CA ARG A 285 -24.38 -10.66 22.41
C ARG A 285 -25.19 -9.49 21.86
N ASP A 286 -25.79 -8.72 22.76
CA ASP A 286 -26.43 -7.46 22.40
C ASP A 286 -25.41 -6.49 21.75
N PRO A 287 -25.85 -5.68 20.78
CA PRO A 287 -25.00 -4.63 20.21
C PRO A 287 -24.55 -3.63 21.29
N PRO A 288 -23.38 -2.99 21.11
CA PRO A 288 -22.93 -1.98 22.07
C PRO A 288 -23.90 -0.80 22.10
N ARG A 289 -24.10 -0.22 23.29
CA ARG A 289 -24.88 1.01 23.48
C ARG A 289 -24.11 2.24 23.01
N TRP A 290 -22.79 2.21 23.21
CA TRP A 290 -21.90 3.28 22.84
C TRP A 290 -20.70 2.74 22.08
N VAL A 291 -20.24 3.48 21.08
CA VAL A 291 -18.98 3.25 20.38
C VAL A 291 -18.13 4.50 20.50
N ARG A 292 -16.83 4.35 20.75
CA ARG A 292 -15.87 5.45 20.74
C ARG A 292 -14.62 5.09 19.93
N GLY A 293 -13.88 6.10 19.52
CA GLY A 293 -12.58 5.96 18.88
C GLY A 293 -11.50 6.44 19.82
N GLU A 294 -10.54 5.59 20.14
CA GLU A 294 -9.38 5.92 20.97
C GLU A 294 -8.11 6.00 20.13
N HIS A 295 -7.28 7.02 20.40
CA HIS A 295 -6.04 7.26 19.65
C HIS A 295 -4.84 6.78 20.46
N PHE A 296 -4.04 5.92 19.84
CA PHE A 296 -2.87 5.33 20.46
C PHE A 296 -1.63 5.55 19.61
N ARG A 297 -0.49 5.78 20.27
CA ARG A 297 0.83 5.69 19.65
C ARG A 297 1.34 4.28 19.80
N TYR A 298 1.75 3.66 18.71
CA TYR A 298 2.36 2.34 18.66
C TYR A 298 3.86 2.45 18.40
N LYS A 299 4.62 1.51 18.94
CA LYS A 299 6.03 1.26 18.63
C LYS A 299 6.28 -0.24 18.59
N PHE A 300 7.19 -0.71 17.76
CA PHE A 300 7.65 -2.09 17.85
C PHE A 300 8.35 -2.32 19.18
N SER A 301 8.04 -3.45 19.82
CA SER A 301 8.87 -3.93 20.92
C SER A 301 10.30 -4.15 20.44
N PRO A 302 11.33 -3.87 21.26
CA PRO A 302 12.69 -4.27 20.89
C PRO A 302 12.85 -5.79 20.94
N PRO A 303 13.42 -6.45 19.91
CA PRO A 303 13.86 -7.84 20.02
C PRO A 303 14.77 -8.03 21.23
N GLY A 304 14.55 -9.10 22.00
CA GLY A 304 15.30 -9.37 23.23
C GLY A 304 14.87 -8.54 24.45
N SER A 305 13.93 -7.60 24.33
CA SER A 305 13.35 -6.92 25.50
C SER A 305 12.43 -7.84 26.30
N ALA A 306 12.20 -7.50 27.57
CA ALA A 306 11.23 -8.20 28.42
C ALA A 306 9.82 -8.24 27.81
N SER A 307 9.41 -7.18 27.10
CA SER A 307 8.12 -7.16 26.39
C SER A 307 8.06 -8.15 25.23
N ALA A 308 9.12 -8.24 24.44
CA ALA A 308 9.20 -9.22 23.35
C ALA A 308 9.26 -10.66 23.89
N ALA A 309 9.93 -10.88 25.02
CA ALA A 309 9.94 -12.19 25.70
C ALA A 309 8.55 -12.62 26.21
N GLN A 310 7.68 -11.66 26.53
CA GLN A 310 6.27 -11.89 26.85
C GLN A 310 5.38 -12.11 25.60
N GLY A 311 5.96 -12.12 24.39
CA GLY A 311 5.21 -12.26 23.14
C GLY A 311 4.56 -10.98 22.61
N LYS A 312 4.85 -9.80 23.20
CA LYS A 312 4.38 -8.52 22.66
C LYS A 312 5.20 -8.16 21.43
N TRP A 313 4.53 -7.88 20.33
CA TRP A 313 5.12 -7.32 19.11
C TRP A 313 5.08 -5.79 19.09
N TRP A 314 4.11 -5.23 19.82
CA TRP A 314 3.89 -3.81 19.92
C TRP A 314 3.90 -3.31 21.35
N LEU A 315 4.30 -2.07 21.51
CA LEU A 315 4.08 -1.25 22.69
C LEU A 315 3.10 -0.15 22.28
N ARG A 316 2.07 0.09 23.08
CA ARG A 316 1.11 1.16 22.81
C ARG A 316 0.96 2.10 24.00
N LYS A 317 0.77 3.39 23.70
CA LYS A 317 0.45 4.44 24.68
C LYS A 317 -0.76 5.22 24.21
N ARG A 318 -1.79 5.34 25.05
CA ARG A 318 -2.95 6.19 24.75
C ARG A 318 -2.51 7.65 24.65
N ILE A 319 -2.92 8.33 23.59
CA ILE A 319 -2.67 9.77 23.38
C ILE A 319 -3.91 10.58 23.73
N GLY A 320 -5.11 10.07 23.42
CA GLY A 320 -6.37 10.73 23.71
C GLY A 320 -7.54 10.11 22.96
N ALA A 321 -8.72 10.71 23.06
CA ALA A 321 -9.88 10.31 22.27
C ALA A 321 -9.71 10.80 20.82
N TYR A 322 -10.04 9.93 19.86
CA TYR A 322 -10.11 10.28 18.44
C TYR A 322 -11.50 10.85 18.09
N PHE A 323 -12.57 10.19 18.54
CA PHE A 323 -13.93 10.74 18.54
C PHE A 323 -14.63 10.34 19.86
N PRO A 324 -15.56 11.15 20.39
CA PRO A 324 -16.21 10.88 21.67
C PRO A 324 -17.12 9.64 21.61
N PRO A 325 -17.57 9.09 22.74
CA PRO A 325 -18.64 8.10 22.75
C PRO A 325 -19.87 8.60 21.97
N VAL A 326 -20.33 7.80 21.03
CA VAL A 326 -21.52 8.04 20.22
C VAL A 326 -22.49 6.86 20.32
N ASP A 327 -23.77 7.15 20.18
CA ASP A 327 -24.88 6.20 20.16
C ASP A 327 -25.75 6.40 18.89
N LEU A 328 -26.73 5.51 18.68
CA LEU A 328 -27.58 5.57 17.49
C LEU A 328 -28.47 6.82 17.46
N GLU A 329 -28.92 7.29 18.62
CA GLU A 329 -29.79 8.46 18.73
C GLU A 329 -29.02 9.74 18.42
N GLY A 330 -27.87 9.95 19.07
CA GLY A 330 -27.01 11.10 18.84
C GLY A 330 -26.48 11.19 17.40
N LEU A 331 -26.26 10.06 16.73
CA LEU A 331 -25.82 10.02 15.34
C LEU A 331 -26.94 10.29 14.32
N ARG A 332 -28.22 10.36 14.72
CA ARG A 332 -29.34 10.50 13.78
C ARG A 332 -29.22 11.75 12.91
N GLY A 333 -28.98 12.91 13.51
CA GLY A 333 -28.81 14.17 12.76
C GLY A 333 -27.56 14.17 11.88
N TYR A 334 -26.47 13.54 12.36
CA TYR A 334 -25.24 13.41 11.59
C TYR A 334 -25.47 12.61 10.30
N PHE A 335 -26.08 11.42 10.40
CA PHE A 335 -26.40 10.58 9.25
C PHE A 335 -27.36 11.26 8.27
N GLN A 336 -28.40 11.92 8.77
CA GLN A 336 -29.36 12.65 7.94
C GLN A 336 -28.68 13.76 7.12
N SER A 337 -27.82 14.57 7.75
CA SER A 337 -27.13 15.66 7.05
C SER A 337 -26.16 15.21 5.95
N ARG A 338 -25.75 13.94 5.94
CA ARG A 338 -24.89 13.34 4.90
C ARG A 338 -25.67 12.47 3.91
N ASN A 339 -27.01 12.42 4.03
CA ASN A 339 -27.87 11.52 3.26
C ASN A 339 -27.46 10.04 3.38
N TRP A 340 -27.00 9.62 4.56
CA TRP A 340 -26.67 8.21 4.82
C TRP A 340 -27.86 7.49 5.43
N PRO A 341 -28.13 6.22 5.04
CA PRO A 341 -29.16 5.43 5.69
C PRO A 341 -28.86 5.26 7.18
N HIS A 342 -29.80 5.65 8.03
CA HIS A 342 -29.64 5.51 9.49
C HIS A 342 -29.51 4.03 9.87
N PRO A 343 -28.54 3.64 10.73
CA PRO A 343 -28.37 2.25 11.11
C PRO A 343 -29.52 1.80 12.02
N HIS A 344 -30.05 0.61 11.74
CA HIS A 344 -31.11 0.01 12.55
C HIS A 344 -30.61 -1.31 13.12
N ILE A 345 -30.88 -1.54 14.41
CA ILE A 345 -30.60 -2.83 15.04
C ILE A 345 -31.55 -3.85 14.40
N PRO A 346 -31.05 -4.88 13.69
CA PRO A 346 -31.91 -5.90 13.13
C PRO A 346 -32.67 -6.60 14.27
N PRO A 347 -33.97 -6.91 14.10
CA PRO A 347 -34.70 -7.68 15.10
C PRO A 347 -33.98 -9.02 15.31
N ASN A 348 -33.82 -9.44 16.57
CA ASN A 348 -33.18 -10.71 16.92
C ASN A 348 -33.81 -11.83 16.07
N ARG A 349 -33.00 -12.49 15.24
CA ARG A 349 -33.41 -13.74 14.60
C ARG A 349 -33.43 -14.79 15.72
N SER A 350 -34.64 -15.06 16.22
CA SER A 350 -34.96 -16.12 17.18
C SER A 350 -34.50 -17.49 16.70
#